data_AF-A0A3P7IN42-F1
#
_entry.id   AF-A0A3P7IN42-F1
#
_cell.length_a   1.000
_cell.length_b   1.000
_cell.length_c   1.000
_cell.angle_alpha   90.00
_cell.angle_beta   90.00
_cell.angle_gamma   90.00
#
_symmetry.space_group_name_H-M   'P 1'
#
loop_
_entity.id
_entity.type
_entity.pdbx_description
1 polymer ?
#
loop_
_entity_poly.entity_id
_entity_poly.type
_entity_poly.pdbx_seq_one_letter_code
_entity_poly.pdbx_strand_id
1 'polypeptide(L)'
;MNEPANFGTNEKHPWYFDEADHPNDEPLQCPKEEGNEDAHWDMPPYKTQNVWVFGKDAYLATKTLCMSAVQANGTLRHYDVKSLYGWSESKITQQGLYKATNKRGIVISRSTFASNGRYCGHWLGDNSATWEDLQSAVIGAQEFNLFGMPYIGSDICGFNRDTEEELCLRWHQMGAFHTFMRNHNARRHIAQDPAQWPSVAEATKKAALFRYSYLPYLFSLHFVASLDGGTVIRPLFYEFPKDRRTHDINYQFLWGSSMLIAPVVHKGATSVEVYLPKDDWYSLFDYNYGQLIEYGDQAFPAPRTSLIPVLVRGRKHSGSILPRQQPNVTTEYTRKNAFELLIAPGTVFMQTNNLK
;
A
#
# COMPACT_ATOMS: atom_id res chain seq x y z
N MET A 1 -2.50 15.27 5.29
CA MET A 1 -3.06 16.63 5.22
C MET A 1 -2.20 17.57 4.37
N ASN A 2 -1.25 17.06 3.60
CA ASN A 2 -0.19 17.85 2.96
C ASN A 2 -0.34 17.95 1.43
N GLU A 3 -1.58 17.91 0.94
CA GLU A 3 -1.90 18.12 -0.47
C GLU A 3 -1.61 19.53 -1.01
N PRO A 4 -1.67 20.65 -0.26
CA PRO A 4 -2.13 20.90 1.12
C PRO A 4 -3.65 20.96 1.25
N ALA A 5 -4.22 20.27 2.24
CA ALA A 5 -5.65 20.29 2.49
C ALA A 5 -6.06 21.56 3.25
N ASN A 6 -7.17 22.17 2.85
CA ASN A 6 -7.78 23.28 3.56
C ASN A 6 -9.30 23.05 3.67
N PHE A 7 -9.90 23.37 4.80
CA PHE A 7 -11.35 23.30 4.95
C PHE A 7 -11.98 24.64 4.58
N GLY A 8 -13.20 24.61 4.06
CA GLY A 8 -14.02 25.81 3.90
C GLY A 8 -13.59 26.80 2.82
N THR A 9 -12.59 26.55 1.99
CA THR A 9 -12.14 27.52 0.97
C THR A 9 -13.27 27.97 0.06
N ASN A 10 -13.54 29.28 -0.01
CA ASN A 10 -14.69 30.01 -0.57
C ASN A 10 -16.09 29.54 -0.15
N GLU A 11 -16.21 28.78 0.93
CA GLU A 11 -17.49 28.57 1.60
C GLU A 11 -17.81 29.85 2.39
N LYS A 12 -19.07 30.30 2.35
CA LYS A 12 -19.48 31.47 3.17
C LYS A 12 -19.59 31.12 4.65
N HIS A 13 -19.88 29.86 4.94
CA HIS A 13 -20.24 29.39 6.26
C HIS A 13 -19.90 27.89 6.40
N PRO A 14 -18.61 27.54 6.50
CA PRO A 14 -18.17 26.15 6.62
C PRO A 14 -18.67 25.51 7.92
N TRP A 15 -18.62 24.18 7.99
CA TRP A 15 -19.12 23.41 9.14
C TRP A 15 -18.48 23.80 10.49
N TYR A 16 -17.27 24.36 10.46
CA TYR A 16 -16.53 24.78 11.65
C TYR A 16 -16.77 26.24 12.06
N PHE A 17 -17.52 27.03 11.27
CA PHE A 17 -17.66 28.47 11.49
C PHE A 17 -18.31 28.80 12.85
N ASP A 18 -19.27 27.98 13.27
CA ASP A 18 -19.99 28.11 14.54
C ASP A 18 -19.43 27.19 15.65
N GLU A 19 -18.26 26.57 15.46
CA GLU A 19 -17.65 25.72 16.49
C GLU A 19 -17.29 26.58 17.71
N ALA A 20 -17.82 26.20 18.89
CA ALA A 20 -17.61 26.94 20.13
C ALA A 20 -16.13 26.97 20.57
N ASP A 21 -15.35 25.97 20.18
CA ASP A 21 -13.92 25.87 20.49
C ASP A 21 -13.06 26.82 19.63
N HIS A 22 -13.54 27.22 18.43
CA HIS A 22 -12.86 28.09 17.47
C HIS A 22 -13.85 29.06 16.78
N PRO A 23 -14.45 30.00 17.51
CA PRO A 23 -15.52 30.84 16.99
C PRO A 23 -14.98 31.88 15.99
N ASN A 24 -15.68 32.04 14.86
CA ASN A 24 -15.40 33.01 13.80
C ASN A 24 -14.10 32.78 13.01
N ASP A 25 -13.67 31.53 12.87
CA ASP A 25 -12.57 31.20 11.95
C ASP A 25 -13.02 31.42 10.49
N GLU A 26 -12.66 32.59 9.94
CA GLU A 26 -13.04 32.95 8.58
C GLU A 26 -12.42 32.01 7.53
N PRO A 27 -13.22 31.45 6.61
CA PRO A 27 -12.71 30.63 5.53
C PRO A 27 -11.86 31.44 4.54
N LEU A 28 -10.79 30.81 4.05
CA LEU A 28 -9.97 31.36 2.97
C LEU A 28 -10.85 31.72 1.75
N GLN A 29 -10.80 32.97 1.31
CA GLN A 29 -11.46 33.44 0.08
C GLN A 29 -10.42 33.68 -1.02
N CYS A 30 -10.57 32.96 -2.13
CA CYS A 30 -9.73 32.99 -3.31
C CYS A 30 -10.44 33.74 -4.45
N PRO A 31 -9.72 34.52 -5.25
CA PRO A 31 -10.27 35.23 -6.39
C PRO A 31 -10.96 34.29 -7.39
N LYS A 32 -12.23 34.56 -7.70
CA LYS A 32 -13.02 33.81 -8.70
C LYS A 32 -13.91 34.68 -9.59
N GLU A 33 -14.00 35.97 -9.29
CA GLU A 33 -14.91 36.90 -9.96
C GLU A 33 -14.31 37.43 -11.26
N GLU A 34 -15.17 37.56 -12.28
CA GLU A 34 -14.82 38.14 -13.57
C GLU A 34 -14.41 39.62 -13.38
N GLY A 35 -13.23 39.99 -13.86
CA GLY A 35 -12.61 41.31 -13.64
C GLY A 35 -11.54 41.35 -12.56
N ASN A 36 -11.37 40.29 -11.76
CA ASN A 36 -10.19 40.13 -10.90
C ASN A 36 -9.04 39.50 -11.70
N GLU A 37 -7.88 40.17 -11.73
CA GLU A 37 -6.71 39.72 -12.50
C GLU A 37 -6.20 38.35 -12.07
N ASP A 38 -6.41 37.93 -10.82
CA ASP A 38 -5.95 36.64 -10.30
C ASP A 38 -6.99 35.51 -10.44
N ALA A 39 -8.24 35.81 -10.82
CA ALA A 39 -9.30 34.80 -10.91
C ALA A 39 -8.99 33.70 -11.93
N HIS A 40 -8.21 34.00 -12.96
CA HIS A 40 -7.83 33.02 -13.99
C HIS A 40 -6.96 31.87 -13.45
N TRP A 41 -6.30 32.03 -12.30
CA TRP A 41 -5.53 30.96 -11.67
C TRP A 41 -6.45 29.89 -11.07
N ASP A 42 -7.55 30.29 -10.44
CA ASP A 42 -8.51 29.35 -9.86
C ASP A 42 -9.57 28.88 -10.86
N MET A 43 -9.80 29.67 -11.90
CA MET A 43 -10.73 29.41 -13.01
C MET A 43 -9.97 29.36 -14.35
N PRO A 44 -9.12 28.32 -14.56
CA PRO A 44 -8.34 28.22 -15.79
C PRO A 44 -9.27 28.04 -17.01
N PRO A 45 -8.84 28.45 -18.22
CA PRO A 45 -9.63 28.29 -19.45
C PRO A 45 -10.06 26.84 -19.71
N TYR A 46 -9.26 25.88 -19.22
CA TYR A 46 -9.58 24.46 -19.25
C TYR A 46 -9.72 23.92 -17.83
N LYS A 47 -10.96 23.58 -17.45
CA LYS A 47 -11.25 22.92 -16.16
C LYS A 47 -10.91 21.44 -16.25
N THR A 48 -10.01 20.97 -15.39
CA THR A 48 -9.72 19.53 -15.27
C THR A 48 -10.90 18.78 -14.63
N GLN A 49 -10.93 17.46 -14.79
CA GLN A 49 -11.98 16.61 -14.19
C GLN A 49 -12.13 16.83 -12.67
N ASN A 50 -11.03 17.18 -11.98
CA ASN A 50 -11.01 17.44 -10.54
C ASN A 50 -12.03 18.50 -10.11
N VAL A 51 -12.29 19.50 -10.95
CA VAL A 51 -13.29 20.53 -10.67
C VAL A 51 -14.69 19.92 -10.54
N TRP A 52 -15.01 18.90 -11.32
CA TRP A 52 -16.34 18.30 -11.31
C TRP A 52 -16.55 17.29 -10.17
N VAL A 53 -15.46 16.78 -9.56
CA VAL A 53 -15.53 15.84 -8.41
C VAL A 53 -16.23 16.48 -7.21
N PHE A 54 -16.05 17.79 -7.01
CA PHE A 54 -16.64 18.54 -5.90
C PHE A 54 -17.91 19.30 -6.27
N GLY A 55 -18.46 19.07 -7.46
CA GLY A 55 -19.67 19.72 -7.97
C GLY A 55 -19.41 20.73 -9.09
N LYS A 56 -20.48 21.22 -9.72
CA LYS A 56 -20.39 22.10 -10.90
C LYS A 56 -19.79 23.48 -10.59
N ASP A 57 -19.85 23.89 -9.34
CA ASP A 57 -19.41 25.20 -8.86
C ASP A 57 -17.98 25.18 -8.26
N ALA A 58 -17.27 24.06 -8.38
CA ALA A 58 -15.91 23.98 -7.87
C ALA A 58 -14.90 24.74 -8.75
N TYR A 59 -13.72 24.95 -8.19
CA TYR A 59 -12.57 25.63 -8.78
C TYR A 59 -11.29 24.98 -8.25
N LEU A 60 -10.11 25.37 -8.73
CA LEU A 60 -8.88 24.67 -8.36
C LEU A 60 -8.56 24.76 -6.86
N ALA A 61 -8.84 25.89 -6.20
CA ALA A 61 -8.71 26.05 -4.75
C ALA A 61 -9.76 25.31 -3.91
N THR A 62 -10.71 24.58 -4.49
CA THR A 62 -11.69 23.81 -3.70
C THR A 62 -10.95 22.81 -2.78
N LYS A 63 -11.14 22.98 -1.46
CA LYS A 63 -10.49 22.22 -0.38
C LYS A 63 -8.96 22.33 -0.31
N THR A 64 -8.38 23.43 -0.80
CA THR A 64 -6.93 23.67 -0.79
C THR A 64 -6.62 25.18 -0.75
N LEU A 65 -5.39 25.60 -1.02
CA LEU A 65 -4.99 27.01 -1.02
C LEU A 65 -5.35 27.71 -2.34
N CYS A 66 -5.42 29.04 -2.34
CA CYS A 66 -5.64 29.83 -3.55
C CYS A 66 -4.52 29.59 -4.57
N MET A 67 -4.90 29.40 -5.84
CA MET A 67 -3.88 29.17 -6.88
C MET A 67 -3.01 30.40 -7.14
N SER A 68 -3.50 31.60 -6.80
CA SER A 68 -2.75 32.86 -6.87
C SER A 68 -1.66 33.00 -5.80
N ALA A 69 -1.68 32.18 -4.74
CA ALA A 69 -0.70 32.25 -3.66
C ALA A 69 0.73 32.04 -4.19
N VAL A 70 1.70 32.73 -3.60
CA VAL A 70 3.12 32.62 -3.99
C VAL A 70 3.95 31.93 -2.92
N GLN A 71 4.92 31.15 -3.36
CA GLN A 71 5.88 30.38 -2.57
C GLN A 71 7.30 30.74 -2.97
N ALA A 72 8.30 30.22 -2.24
CA ALA A 72 9.71 30.45 -2.53
C ALA A 72 10.06 31.94 -2.70
N ASN A 73 9.70 32.75 -1.70
CA ASN A 73 9.93 34.20 -1.70
C ASN A 73 9.35 34.92 -2.94
N GLY A 74 8.14 34.53 -3.35
CA GLY A 74 7.43 35.17 -4.46
C GLY A 74 7.75 34.63 -5.86
N THR A 75 8.64 33.65 -5.98
CA THR A 75 9.13 33.18 -7.30
C THR A 75 8.32 32.04 -7.91
N LEU A 76 7.56 31.30 -7.10
CA LEU A 76 6.76 30.17 -7.57
C LEU A 76 5.30 30.38 -7.22
N ARG A 77 4.41 30.28 -8.20
CA ARG A 77 2.98 30.37 -7.96
C ARG A 77 2.43 29.00 -7.55
N HIS A 78 1.50 28.97 -6.59
CA HIS A 78 0.89 27.75 -6.09
C HIS A 78 0.20 26.96 -7.21
N TYR A 79 -0.41 27.65 -8.18
CA TYR A 79 -0.91 27.05 -9.42
C TYR A 79 0.07 26.05 -10.06
N ASP A 80 1.35 26.41 -10.16
CA ASP A 80 2.38 25.60 -10.83
C ASP A 80 2.94 24.49 -9.93
N VAL A 81 2.93 24.70 -8.61
CA VAL A 81 3.66 23.83 -7.66
C VAL A 81 2.77 23.16 -6.62
N LYS A 82 1.44 23.26 -6.71
CA LYS A 82 0.48 22.65 -5.78
C LYS A 82 0.80 21.17 -5.56
N SER A 83 0.90 20.40 -6.64
CA SER A 83 1.15 18.95 -6.58
C SER A 83 2.54 18.59 -6.06
N LEU A 84 3.44 19.57 -5.87
CA LEU A 84 4.77 19.40 -5.28
C LEU A 84 4.80 19.73 -3.78
N TYR A 85 3.69 20.14 -3.16
CA TYR A 85 3.66 20.57 -1.77
C TYR A 85 4.09 19.44 -0.81
N GLY A 86 3.37 18.33 -0.80
CA GLY A 86 3.72 17.17 0.04
C GLY A 86 5.07 16.55 -0.31
N TRP A 87 5.50 16.65 -1.57
CA TRP A 87 6.85 16.22 -1.99
C TRP A 87 7.94 17.09 -1.36
N SER A 88 7.78 18.42 -1.40
CA SER A 88 8.78 19.35 -0.86
C SER A 88 8.90 19.23 0.66
N GLU A 89 7.77 19.01 1.35
CA GLU A 89 7.71 18.73 2.78
C GLU A 89 8.42 17.40 3.13
N SER A 90 8.13 16.32 2.39
CA SER A 90 8.65 14.97 2.69
C SER A 90 10.18 14.95 2.75
N LYS A 91 10.85 15.68 1.86
CA LYS A 91 12.31 15.81 1.82
C LYS A 91 12.87 16.45 3.09
N ILE A 92 12.28 17.56 3.54
CA ILE A 92 12.75 18.27 4.73
C ILE A 92 12.42 17.50 6.00
N THR A 93 11.26 16.85 6.07
CA THR A 93 10.86 15.99 7.19
C THR A 93 11.84 14.83 7.39
N GLN A 94 12.27 14.17 6.30
CA GLN A 94 13.29 13.12 6.38
C GLN A 94 14.62 13.65 6.94
N GLN A 95 15.08 14.81 6.46
CA GLN A 95 16.32 15.43 6.95
C GLN A 95 16.21 15.83 8.43
N GLY A 96 15.07 16.37 8.84
CA GLY A 96 14.77 16.70 10.23
C GLY A 96 14.79 15.46 11.13
N LEU A 97 14.14 14.37 10.70
CA LEU A 97 14.13 13.09 11.42
C LEU A 97 15.55 12.55 11.62
N TYR A 98 16.38 12.55 10.57
CA TYR A 98 17.77 12.10 10.67
C TYR A 98 18.58 12.98 11.63
N LYS A 99 18.49 14.31 11.51
CA LYS A 99 19.18 15.24 12.41
C LYS A 99 18.78 15.07 13.87
N ALA A 100 17.50 14.83 14.14
CA ALA A 100 16.98 14.70 15.49
C ALA A 100 17.33 13.35 16.16
N THR A 101 17.48 12.27 15.37
CA THR A 101 17.59 10.90 15.91
C THR A 101 18.93 10.22 15.63
N ASN A 102 19.72 10.74 14.69
CA ASN A 102 20.91 10.11 14.14
C ASN A 102 20.66 8.66 13.63
N LYS A 103 19.43 8.38 13.20
CA LYS A 103 18.98 7.08 12.67
C LYS A 103 18.31 7.29 11.32
N ARG A 104 18.29 6.23 10.50
CA ARG A 104 17.63 6.24 9.18
C ARG A 104 16.16 6.70 9.27
N GLY A 105 15.43 6.21 10.27
CA GLY A 105 14.02 6.53 10.48
C GLY A 105 13.12 6.10 9.30
N ILE A 106 11.85 6.46 9.40
CA ILE A 106 10.83 6.26 8.36
C ILE A 106 9.92 7.48 8.39
N VAL A 107 9.60 8.03 7.21
CA VAL A 107 8.57 9.06 7.02
C VAL A 107 7.44 8.45 6.21
N ILE A 108 6.19 8.73 6.58
CA ILE A 108 4.99 8.34 5.83
C ILE A 108 4.27 9.62 5.43
N SER A 109 4.00 9.81 4.14
CA SER A 109 3.40 11.02 3.59
C SER A 109 2.12 10.71 2.84
N ARG A 110 1.13 11.60 2.89
CA ARG A 110 -0.16 11.42 2.19
C ARG A 110 -0.04 11.89 0.75
N SER A 111 0.22 13.18 0.54
CA SER A 111 0.40 13.72 -0.81
C SER A 111 1.75 13.29 -1.35
N THR A 112 1.76 12.79 -2.59
CA THR A 112 2.96 12.31 -3.27
C THR A 112 3.03 12.87 -4.69
N PHE A 113 4.24 12.88 -5.24
CA PHE A 113 4.53 13.19 -6.63
C PHE A 113 5.64 12.24 -7.12
N ALA A 114 5.89 12.17 -8.42
CA ALA A 114 7.01 11.40 -8.96
C ALA A 114 8.32 11.75 -8.20
N SER A 115 9.10 10.72 -7.85
CA SER A 115 10.30 10.75 -6.98
C SER A 115 10.08 10.81 -5.46
N ASN A 116 8.85 10.94 -4.94
CA ASN A 116 8.65 11.06 -3.50
C ASN A 116 9.09 9.82 -2.69
N GLY A 117 9.09 8.64 -3.32
CA GLY A 117 9.59 7.39 -2.72
C GLY A 117 11.06 7.43 -2.30
N ARG A 118 11.83 8.42 -2.75
CA ARG A 118 13.19 8.69 -2.27
C ARG A 118 13.22 9.18 -0.82
N TYR A 119 12.15 9.82 -0.35
CA TYR A 119 12.11 10.53 0.92
C TYR A 119 11.22 9.84 1.96
N CYS A 120 10.12 9.21 1.51
CA CYS A 120 9.12 8.63 2.40
C CYS A 120 8.45 7.38 1.80
N GLY A 121 7.79 6.61 2.66
CA GLY A 121 6.72 5.70 2.24
C GLY A 121 5.38 6.42 2.12
N HIS A 122 4.35 5.66 1.79
CA HIS A 122 2.98 6.14 1.64
C HIS A 122 2.00 5.15 2.26
N TRP A 123 0.78 5.61 2.54
CA TRP A 123 -0.37 4.75 2.81
C TRP A 123 -1.52 5.19 1.91
N LEU A 124 -2.38 4.26 1.50
CA LEU A 124 -3.42 4.50 0.49
C LEU A 124 -4.56 5.46 0.91
N GLY A 125 -4.39 6.22 1.99
CA GLY A 125 -5.32 7.24 2.43
C GLY A 125 -6.51 6.70 3.21
N ASP A 126 -7.56 7.51 3.25
CA ASP A 126 -8.73 7.36 4.10
C ASP A 126 -9.75 6.40 3.44
N ASN A 127 -9.39 5.11 3.37
CA ASN A 127 -10.26 4.05 2.87
C ASN A 127 -11.47 3.80 3.79
N SER A 128 -12.42 3.00 3.34
CA SER A 128 -13.62 2.58 4.06
C SER A 128 -13.59 1.09 4.39
N ALA A 129 -14.24 0.70 5.48
CA ALA A 129 -14.44 -0.69 5.88
C ALA A 129 -15.43 -1.41 4.92
N THR A 130 -14.97 -1.67 3.69
CA THR A 130 -15.74 -2.33 2.62
C THR A 130 -14.87 -3.36 1.88
N TRP A 131 -15.52 -4.31 1.19
CA TRP A 131 -14.81 -5.33 0.41
C TRP A 131 -14.20 -4.76 -0.86
N GLU A 132 -14.80 -3.70 -1.41
CA GLU A 132 -14.31 -2.95 -2.57
C GLU A 132 -12.98 -2.24 -2.25
N ASP A 133 -12.86 -1.68 -1.05
CA ASP A 133 -11.62 -1.04 -0.62
C ASP A 133 -10.54 -2.07 -0.24
N LEU A 134 -10.92 -3.27 0.21
CA LEU A 134 -9.99 -4.40 0.34
C LEU A 134 -9.42 -4.80 -1.03
N GLN A 135 -10.25 -4.87 -2.07
CA GLN A 135 -9.81 -5.14 -3.46
C GLN A 135 -8.92 -4.02 -3.99
N SER A 136 -9.34 -2.77 -3.80
CA SER A 136 -8.59 -1.58 -4.23
C SER A 136 -7.24 -1.47 -3.52
N ALA A 137 -7.14 -1.93 -2.26
CA ALA A 137 -5.89 -1.96 -1.52
C ALA A 137 -4.83 -2.88 -2.18
N VAL A 138 -5.25 -4.03 -2.72
CA VAL A 138 -4.36 -4.95 -3.45
C VAL A 138 -3.84 -4.31 -4.74
N ILE A 139 -4.70 -3.56 -5.44
CA ILE A 139 -4.33 -2.82 -6.66
C ILE A 139 -3.39 -1.66 -6.32
N GLY A 140 -3.78 -0.80 -5.38
CA GLY A 140 -3.00 0.40 -5.02
C GLY A 140 -1.60 0.05 -4.52
N ALA A 141 -1.42 -1.05 -3.78
CA ALA A 141 -0.09 -1.50 -3.37
C ALA A 141 0.81 -1.84 -4.57
N GLN A 142 0.25 -2.41 -5.64
CA GLN A 142 0.97 -2.69 -6.87
C GLN A 142 1.27 -1.41 -7.65
N GLU A 143 0.30 -0.52 -7.82
CA GLU A 143 0.45 0.75 -8.53
C GLU A 143 1.56 1.61 -7.93
N PHE A 144 1.60 1.76 -6.60
CA PHE A 144 2.64 2.56 -5.94
C PHE A 144 4.04 1.97 -6.08
N ASN A 145 4.16 0.65 -6.30
CA ASN A 145 5.45 0.07 -6.68
C ASN A 145 5.85 0.52 -8.10
N LEU A 146 4.91 0.65 -9.05
CA LEU A 146 5.16 1.24 -10.37
C LEU A 146 5.57 2.71 -10.24
N PHE A 147 4.99 3.44 -9.30
CA PHE A 147 5.30 4.85 -9.03
C PHE A 147 6.62 5.07 -8.27
N GLY A 148 7.38 3.99 -7.98
CA GLY A 148 8.66 4.06 -7.30
C GLY A 148 8.56 4.29 -5.78
N MET A 149 7.44 3.87 -5.16
CA MET A 149 7.17 4.00 -3.73
C MET A 149 6.87 2.61 -3.11
N PRO A 150 7.88 1.75 -2.96
CA PRO A 150 7.66 0.35 -2.58
C PRO A 150 7.27 0.14 -1.12
N TYR A 151 7.39 1.14 -0.24
CA TYR A 151 6.95 1.07 1.17
C TYR A 151 5.53 1.65 1.30
N ILE A 152 4.54 0.77 1.13
CA ILE A 152 3.13 1.09 0.88
C ILE A 152 2.19 0.10 1.59
N GLY A 153 1.01 0.58 1.97
CA GLY A 153 -0.12 -0.24 2.40
C GLY A 153 -1.39 0.56 2.64
N SER A 154 -2.51 -0.12 2.85
CA SER A 154 -3.78 0.45 3.28
C SER A 154 -3.93 0.49 4.80
N ASP A 155 -4.92 1.22 5.28
CA ASP A 155 -5.41 1.05 6.64
C ASP A 155 -6.24 -0.22 6.76
N ILE A 156 -5.66 -1.20 7.48
CA ILE A 156 -6.24 -2.52 7.66
C ILE A 156 -7.56 -2.39 8.43
N CYS A 157 -8.59 -3.12 7.96
CA CYS A 157 -9.98 -3.08 8.40
C CYS A 157 -10.81 -1.86 7.94
N GLY A 158 -10.16 -0.86 7.35
CA GLY A 158 -10.78 0.35 6.81
C GLY A 158 -10.77 1.51 7.80
N PHE A 159 -10.45 2.72 7.33
CA PHE A 159 -10.38 3.91 8.17
C PHE A 159 -11.76 4.50 8.50
N ASN A 160 -12.65 4.56 7.50
CA ASN A 160 -14.03 5.03 7.63
C ASN A 160 -15.00 3.87 7.81
N ARG A 161 -16.12 4.12 8.50
CA ARG A 161 -17.22 3.17 8.81
C ARG A 161 -16.81 2.09 9.82
N ASP A 162 -17.82 1.51 10.47
CA ASP A 162 -17.62 0.36 11.34
C ASP A 162 -17.32 -0.88 10.50
N THR A 163 -16.25 -1.61 10.85
CA THR A 163 -15.86 -2.84 10.16
C THR A 163 -16.66 -4.05 10.65
N GLU A 164 -16.64 -5.13 9.87
CA GLU A 164 -17.21 -6.42 10.25
C GLU A 164 -16.08 -7.42 10.56
N GLU A 165 -16.33 -8.37 11.47
CA GLU A 165 -15.35 -9.37 11.90
C GLU A 165 -14.69 -10.12 10.73
N GLU A 166 -15.50 -10.58 9.75
CA GLU A 166 -14.97 -11.28 8.58
C GLU A 166 -14.09 -10.38 7.70
N LEU A 167 -14.54 -9.15 7.43
CA LEU A 167 -13.79 -8.21 6.63
C LEU A 167 -12.45 -7.90 7.31
N CYS A 168 -12.47 -7.58 8.60
CA CYS A 168 -11.28 -7.24 9.36
C CYS A 168 -10.31 -8.43 9.47
N LEU A 169 -10.83 -9.66 9.56
CA LEU A 169 -10.05 -10.89 9.50
C LEU A 169 -9.33 -11.04 8.16
N ARG A 170 -10.08 -10.95 7.03
CA ARG A 170 -9.50 -11.06 5.68
C ARG A 170 -8.52 -9.93 5.38
N TRP A 171 -8.79 -8.74 5.89
CA TRP A 171 -7.88 -7.60 5.72
C TRP A 171 -6.59 -7.76 6.51
N HIS A 172 -6.59 -8.33 7.71
CA HIS A 172 -5.34 -8.65 8.40
C HIS A 172 -4.55 -9.76 7.69
N GLN A 173 -5.24 -10.76 7.14
CA GLN A 173 -4.61 -11.80 6.33
C GLN A 173 -3.91 -11.22 5.09
N MET A 174 -4.56 -10.32 4.35
CA MET A 174 -3.99 -9.65 3.18
C MET A 174 -2.94 -8.60 3.57
N GLY A 175 -3.26 -7.73 4.52
CA GLY A 175 -2.46 -6.57 4.93
C GLY A 175 -1.12 -6.94 5.54
N ALA A 176 -0.96 -8.17 6.06
CA ALA A 176 0.35 -8.71 6.42
C ALA A 176 1.33 -8.79 5.23
N PHE A 177 0.82 -8.74 4.01
CA PHE A 177 1.59 -8.77 2.77
C PHE A 177 1.78 -7.39 2.12
N HIS A 178 1.24 -6.32 2.69
CA HIS A 178 1.68 -4.97 2.37
C HIS A 178 3.06 -4.69 2.96
N THR A 179 3.87 -3.85 2.31
CA THR A 179 5.20 -3.50 2.83
C THR A 179 5.11 -2.58 4.04
N PHE A 180 4.07 -1.74 4.09
CA PHE A 180 3.63 -1.00 5.27
C PHE A 180 2.36 -1.63 5.85
N MET A 181 2.48 -2.40 6.94
CA MET A 181 1.37 -3.07 7.62
C MET A 181 0.91 -2.21 8.80
N ARG A 182 -0.27 -1.58 8.70
CA ARG A 182 -0.86 -0.73 9.74
C ARG A 182 -2.36 -0.99 9.88
N ASN A 183 -2.84 -1.12 11.11
CA ASN A 183 -4.26 -0.97 11.45
C ASN A 183 -4.48 0.46 11.95
N HIS A 184 -5.43 1.19 11.35
CA HIS A 184 -5.75 2.56 11.69
C HIS A 184 -7.24 2.80 11.47
N ASN A 185 -7.82 3.71 12.25
CA ASN A 185 -9.28 3.92 12.33
C ASN A 185 -9.59 5.40 12.59
N ALA A 186 -10.74 5.88 12.13
CA ALA A 186 -11.25 7.19 12.51
C ALA A 186 -11.84 7.16 13.94
N ARG A 187 -11.80 8.30 14.62
CA ARG A 187 -12.11 8.44 16.06
C ARG A 187 -13.52 7.98 16.47
N ARG A 188 -14.50 7.99 15.57
CA ARG A 188 -15.93 7.78 15.88
C ARG A 188 -16.46 6.39 15.49
N HIS A 189 -15.57 5.47 15.10
CA HIS A 189 -15.94 4.10 14.75
C HIS A 189 -15.58 3.12 15.86
N ILE A 190 -16.18 1.93 15.81
CA ILE A 190 -15.87 0.85 16.75
C ILE A 190 -14.37 0.53 16.76
N ALA A 191 -13.84 0.10 17.90
CA ALA A 191 -12.47 -0.41 17.96
C ALA A 191 -12.32 -1.60 16.99
N GLN A 192 -11.16 -1.68 16.34
CA GLN A 192 -10.89 -2.69 15.31
C GLN A 192 -9.45 -3.20 15.33
N ASP A 193 -8.72 -2.98 16.42
CA ASP A 193 -7.41 -3.58 16.60
C ASP A 193 -7.52 -5.12 16.64
N PRO A 194 -6.42 -5.85 16.42
CA PRO A 194 -6.47 -7.31 16.32
C PRO A 194 -7.11 -8.01 17.51
N ALA A 195 -7.12 -7.41 18.71
CA ALA A 195 -7.67 -8.04 19.91
C ALA A 195 -9.20 -7.88 20.03
N GLN A 196 -9.82 -7.07 19.18
CA GLN A 196 -11.28 -6.82 19.21
C GLN A 196 -12.11 -8.10 19.01
N TRP A 197 -11.62 -9.04 18.17
CA TRP A 197 -12.26 -10.33 17.96
C TRP A 197 -11.25 -11.47 18.10
N PRO A 198 -11.58 -12.58 18.77
CA PRO A 198 -10.69 -13.75 18.85
C PRO A 198 -10.28 -14.30 17.47
N SER A 199 -11.21 -14.31 16.51
CA SER A 199 -10.92 -14.81 15.16
C SER A 199 -9.93 -13.92 14.41
N VAL A 200 -10.06 -12.59 14.54
CA VAL A 200 -9.15 -11.60 13.97
C VAL A 200 -7.79 -11.68 14.64
N ALA A 201 -7.73 -11.88 15.95
CA ALA A 201 -6.49 -12.05 16.70
C ALA A 201 -5.70 -13.27 16.18
N GLU A 202 -6.35 -14.42 16.03
CA GLU A 202 -5.70 -15.65 15.55
C GLU A 202 -5.25 -15.53 14.09
N ALA A 203 -6.09 -14.98 13.21
CA ALA A 203 -5.72 -14.73 11.82
C ALA A 203 -4.54 -13.74 11.70
N THR A 204 -4.55 -12.68 12.51
CA THR A 204 -3.48 -11.68 12.55
C THR A 204 -2.18 -12.29 13.04
N LYS A 205 -2.20 -13.07 14.13
CA LYS A 205 -1.00 -13.78 14.63
C LYS A 205 -0.40 -14.64 13.54
N LYS A 206 -1.22 -15.45 12.86
CA LYS A 206 -0.74 -16.36 11.81
C LYS A 206 -0.11 -15.62 10.64
N ALA A 207 -0.78 -14.59 10.12
CA ALA A 207 -0.29 -13.80 9.00
C ALA A 207 0.94 -12.95 9.38
N ALA A 208 0.94 -12.34 10.56
CA ALA A 208 2.06 -11.54 11.05
C ALA A 208 3.30 -12.40 11.36
N LEU A 209 3.15 -13.58 11.94
CA LEU A 209 4.27 -14.50 12.19
C LEU A 209 4.84 -15.04 10.87
N PHE A 210 4.00 -15.32 9.87
CA PHE A 210 4.49 -15.61 8.51
C PHE A 210 5.34 -14.44 7.98
N ARG A 211 4.78 -13.22 8.00
CA ARG A 211 5.51 -12.00 7.59
C ARG A 211 6.84 -11.86 8.33
N TYR A 212 6.84 -12.04 9.66
CA TYR A 212 8.03 -11.91 10.50
C TYR A 212 9.10 -12.93 10.14
N SER A 213 8.67 -14.13 9.74
CA SER A 213 9.60 -15.15 9.27
C SER A 213 10.37 -14.68 8.04
N TYR A 214 9.69 -13.99 7.12
CA TYR A 214 10.26 -13.50 5.87
C TYR A 214 10.74 -12.04 5.91
N LEU A 215 10.88 -11.42 7.08
CA LEU A 215 11.47 -10.08 7.20
C LEU A 215 12.84 -9.96 6.55
N PRO A 216 13.76 -10.94 6.63
CA PRO A 216 15.04 -10.84 5.93
C PRO A 216 14.90 -10.80 4.41
N TYR A 217 13.98 -11.60 3.85
CA TYR A 217 13.64 -11.55 2.43
C TYR A 217 13.06 -10.19 2.05
N LEU A 218 12.03 -9.72 2.78
CA LEU A 218 11.38 -8.44 2.51
C LEU A 218 12.35 -7.25 2.62
N PHE A 219 13.24 -7.27 3.60
CA PHE A 219 14.29 -6.26 3.77
C PHE A 219 15.30 -6.29 2.61
N SER A 220 15.66 -7.48 2.13
CA SER A 220 16.54 -7.65 0.96
C SER A 220 15.89 -7.11 -0.31
N LEU A 221 14.58 -7.30 -0.49
CA LEU A 221 13.84 -6.71 -1.62
C LEU A 221 13.86 -5.18 -1.57
N HIS A 222 13.64 -4.59 -0.39
CA HIS A 222 13.76 -3.14 -0.23
C HIS A 222 15.19 -2.63 -0.46
N PHE A 223 16.20 -3.40 -0.04
CA PHE A 223 17.59 -3.06 -0.30
C PHE A 223 17.89 -3.01 -1.80
N VAL A 224 17.53 -4.06 -2.55
CA VAL A 224 17.68 -4.08 -4.02
C VAL A 224 16.90 -2.94 -4.67
N ALA A 225 15.64 -2.72 -4.26
CA ALA A 225 14.82 -1.62 -4.78
C ALA A 225 15.44 -0.25 -4.53
N SER A 226 16.18 -0.06 -3.43
CA SER A 226 16.85 1.19 -3.12
C SER A 226 18.13 1.44 -3.92
N LEU A 227 18.77 0.38 -4.42
CA LEU A 227 20.00 0.46 -5.21
C LEU A 227 19.71 0.58 -6.70
N ASP A 228 18.83 -0.29 -7.20
CA ASP A 228 18.63 -0.50 -8.64
C ASP A 228 17.28 0.03 -9.13
N GLY A 229 16.44 0.54 -8.22
CA GLY A 229 15.03 0.78 -8.50
C GLY A 229 14.24 -0.53 -8.59
N GLY A 230 13.04 -0.47 -9.18
CA GLY A 230 12.16 -1.61 -9.29
C GLY A 230 11.16 -1.73 -8.13
N THR A 231 10.69 -2.94 -7.87
CA THR A 231 9.46 -3.19 -7.09
C THR A 231 9.68 -4.21 -5.99
N VAL A 232 8.96 -4.07 -4.87
CA VAL A 232 8.90 -5.08 -3.80
C VAL A 232 7.62 -5.89 -3.92
N ILE A 233 6.47 -5.21 -3.99
CA ILE A 233 5.20 -5.81 -4.41
C ILE A 233 5.10 -5.61 -5.92
N ARG A 234 4.88 -6.67 -6.68
CA ARG A 234 4.84 -6.56 -8.15
C ARG A 234 3.69 -7.35 -8.77
N PRO A 235 3.04 -6.80 -9.81
CA PRO A 235 2.14 -7.57 -10.66
C PRO A 235 2.83 -8.77 -11.29
N LEU A 236 2.08 -9.82 -11.60
CA LEU A 236 2.62 -11.04 -12.20
C LEU A 236 3.32 -10.76 -13.55
N PHE A 237 2.78 -9.82 -14.34
CA PHE A 237 3.32 -9.49 -15.66
C PHE A 237 4.75 -8.93 -15.63
N TYR A 238 5.27 -8.49 -14.47
CA TYR A 238 6.67 -8.11 -14.32
C TYR A 238 7.62 -9.32 -14.51
N GLU A 239 7.21 -10.49 -14.04
CA GLU A 239 7.99 -11.72 -14.14
C GLU A 239 7.61 -12.57 -15.36
N PHE A 240 6.40 -12.37 -15.87
CA PHE A 240 5.82 -13.16 -16.96
C PHE A 240 5.26 -12.26 -18.09
N PRO A 241 6.04 -11.31 -18.64
CA PRO A 241 5.51 -10.29 -19.57
C PRO A 241 4.97 -10.89 -20.88
N LYS A 242 5.42 -12.10 -21.26
CA LYS A 242 4.97 -12.82 -22.46
C LYS A 242 3.66 -13.59 -22.25
N ASP A 243 3.23 -13.75 -21.01
CA ASP A 243 1.97 -14.40 -20.67
C ASP A 243 0.86 -13.35 -20.57
N ARG A 244 0.06 -13.22 -21.62
CA ARG A 244 -1.01 -12.22 -21.71
C ARG A 244 -2.04 -12.33 -20.60
N ARG A 245 -2.25 -13.53 -20.04
CA ARG A 245 -3.20 -13.71 -18.93
C ARG A 245 -2.79 -12.89 -17.71
N THR A 246 -1.49 -12.69 -17.51
CA THR A 246 -0.97 -11.94 -16.35
C THR A 246 -1.20 -10.44 -16.42
N HIS A 247 -1.62 -9.90 -17.57
CA HIS A 247 -1.86 -8.47 -17.77
C HIS A 247 -3.18 -8.03 -17.14
N ASP A 248 -4.14 -8.94 -17.02
CA ASP A 248 -5.49 -8.67 -16.51
C ASP A 248 -5.70 -9.18 -15.07
N ILE A 249 -4.63 -9.66 -14.41
CA ILE A 249 -4.70 -10.19 -13.04
C ILE A 249 -4.47 -9.08 -12.03
N ASN A 250 -5.49 -8.83 -11.20
CA ASN A 250 -5.51 -7.70 -10.27
C ASN A 250 -5.36 -8.11 -8.79
N TYR A 251 -5.83 -9.30 -8.40
CA TYR A 251 -6.02 -9.67 -7.00
C TYR A 251 -5.02 -10.71 -6.47
N GLN A 252 -3.93 -10.94 -7.18
CA GLN A 252 -2.77 -11.68 -6.70
C GLN A 252 -1.51 -10.94 -7.17
N PHE A 253 -0.46 -11.02 -6.37
CA PHE A 253 0.77 -10.29 -6.62
C PHE A 253 1.97 -11.08 -6.14
N LEU A 254 3.16 -10.59 -6.44
CA LEU A 254 4.40 -11.19 -5.97
C LEU A 254 5.10 -10.30 -4.95
N TRP A 255 5.74 -10.90 -3.97
CA TRP A 255 6.87 -10.33 -3.25
C TRP A 255 8.16 -10.68 -3.97
N GLY A 256 8.80 -9.67 -4.54
CA GLY A 256 9.91 -9.84 -5.45
C GLY A 256 9.50 -10.75 -6.62
N SER A 257 10.44 -11.51 -7.11
CA SER A 257 10.25 -12.42 -8.25
C SER A 257 9.87 -13.86 -7.85
N SER A 258 9.83 -14.16 -6.54
CA SER A 258 9.85 -15.55 -6.05
C SER A 258 8.68 -15.96 -5.15
N MET A 259 7.89 -15.05 -4.58
CA MET A 259 6.80 -15.43 -3.68
C MET A 259 5.49 -14.86 -4.22
N LEU A 260 4.51 -15.70 -4.49
CA LEU A 260 3.17 -15.34 -4.94
C LEU A 260 2.22 -15.33 -3.75
N ILE A 261 1.40 -14.28 -3.68
CA ILE A 261 0.42 -14.03 -2.65
C ILE A 261 -0.95 -13.90 -3.32
N ALA A 262 -1.92 -14.68 -2.86
CA ALA A 262 -3.29 -14.66 -3.37
C ALA A 262 -4.29 -14.43 -2.21
N PRO A 263 -4.61 -13.18 -1.87
CA PRO A 263 -5.55 -12.85 -0.80
C PRO A 263 -7.01 -13.25 -1.10
N VAL A 264 -7.80 -13.43 -0.05
CA VAL A 264 -9.27 -13.54 -0.14
C VAL A 264 -9.87 -12.14 -0.12
N VAL A 265 -10.53 -11.74 -1.20
CA VAL A 265 -11.04 -10.37 -1.37
C VAL A 265 -12.56 -10.27 -1.55
N HIS A 266 -13.28 -11.37 -1.34
CA HIS A 266 -14.74 -11.44 -1.43
C HIS A 266 -15.39 -12.00 -0.17
N LYS A 267 -16.53 -11.43 0.21
CA LYS A 267 -17.31 -11.83 1.40
C LYS A 267 -17.77 -13.27 1.31
N GLY A 268 -17.63 -14.02 2.41
CA GLY A 268 -18.09 -15.41 2.49
C GLY A 268 -17.27 -16.43 1.68
N ALA A 269 -16.20 -16.01 0.99
CA ALA A 269 -15.39 -16.92 0.18
C ALA A 269 -14.67 -17.97 1.05
N THR A 270 -14.79 -19.23 0.65
CA THR A 270 -14.15 -20.40 1.27
C THR A 270 -13.01 -20.98 0.43
N SER A 271 -12.80 -20.46 -0.78
CA SER A 271 -11.69 -20.76 -1.67
C SER A 271 -11.23 -19.48 -2.41
N VAL A 272 -10.04 -19.53 -3.00
CA VAL A 272 -9.50 -18.50 -3.89
C VAL A 272 -9.06 -19.17 -5.20
N GLU A 273 -9.53 -18.63 -6.31
CA GLU A 273 -9.04 -18.98 -7.65
C GLU A 273 -7.74 -18.22 -7.91
N VAL A 274 -6.69 -18.94 -8.29
CA VAL A 274 -5.34 -18.42 -8.48
C VAL A 274 -4.82 -18.91 -9.82
N TYR A 275 -4.37 -17.97 -10.64
CA TYR A 275 -3.63 -18.32 -11.85
C TYR A 275 -2.14 -18.43 -11.53
N LEU A 276 -1.56 -19.59 -11.81
CA LEU A 276 -0.13 -19.85 -11.69
C LEU A 276 0.50 -19.81 -13.09
N PRO A 277 1.33 -18.79 -13.42
CA PRO A 277 2.06 -18.77 -14.69
C PRO A 277 2.94 -20.01 -14.86
N LYS A 278 3.27 -20.37 -16.11
CA LYS A 278 4.06 -21.57 -16.41
C LYS A 278 5.47 -21.53 -15.79
N ASP A 279 5.60 -22.12 -14.61
CA ASP A 279 6.84 -22.32 -13.85
C ASP A 279 6.59 -23.40 -12.78
N ASP A 280 7.61 -23.71 -11.99
CA ASP A 280 7.46 -24.55 -10.81
C ASP A 280 6.95 -23.71 -9.63
N TRP A 281 5.91 -24.19 -8.94
CA TRP A 281 5.32 -23.50 -7.79
C TRP A 281 5.19 -24.46 -6.61
N TYR A 282 5.79 -24.09 -5.49
CA TYR A 282 5.68 -24.86 -4.25
C TYR A 282 4.78 -24.14 -3.28
N SER A 283 3.85 -24.87 -2.67
CA SER A 283 2.97 -24.27 -1.69
C SER A 283 3.71 -23.93 -0.39
N LEU A 284 3.51 -22.72 0.12
CA LEU A 284 3.85 -22.32 1.50
C LEU A 284 2.61 -22.32 2.40
N PHE A 285 1.50 -22.87 1.90
CA PHE A 285 0.23 -22.93 2.58
C PHE A 285 0.14 -24.12 3.54
N ASP A 286 -0.60 -23.96 4.63
CA ASP A 286 -0.56 -24.90 5.78
C ASP A 286 -0.87 -26.35 5.42
N TYR A 287 -1.81 -26.58 4.49
CA TYR A 287 -2.34 -27.92 4.21
C TYR A 287 -1.49 -28.74 3.22
N ASN A 288 -0.66 -28.08 2.43
CA ASN A 288 0.13 -28.71 1.37
C ASN A 288 1.54 -28.12 1.29
N TYR A 289 2.08 -27.68 2.43
CA TYR A 289 3.41 -27.08 2.52
C TYR A 289 4.47 -27.95 1.82
N GLY A 290 5.26 -27.31 0.96
CA GLY A 290 6.33 -27.96 0.20
C GLY A 290 5.88 -28.79 -0.99
N GLN A 291 4.57 -28.97 -1.23
CA GLN A 291 4.09 -29.68 -2.41
C GLN A 291 4.26 -28.83 -3.66
N LEU A 292 4.70 -29.47 -4.76
CA LEU A 292 4.71 -28.87 -6.09
C LEU A 292 3.27 -28.82 -6.62
N ILE A 293 2.85 -27.65 -7.09
CA ILE A 293 1.54 -27.36 -7.63
C ILE A 293 1.66 -27.17 -9.14
N GLU A 294 0.70 -27.71 -9.89
CA GLU A 294 0.65 -27.52 -11.34
C GLU A 294 0.39 -26.04 -11.68
N TYR A 295 1.05 -25.56 -12.73
CA TYR A 295 0.75 -24.24 -13.29
C TYR A 295 -0.64 -24.23 -13.97
N GLY A 296 -1.19 -23.05 -14.19
CA GLY A 296 -2.55 -22.87 -14.69
C GLY A 296 -3.52 -22.40 -13.60
N ASP A 297 -4.80 -22.60 -13.84
CA ASP A 297 -5.86 -22.22 -12.90
C ASP A 297 -5.95 -23.22 -11.75
N GLN A 298 -5.85 -22.72 -10.51
CA GLN A 298 -5.84 -23.52 -9.30
C GLN A 298 -6.82 -22.94 -8.28
N ALA A 299 -7.59 -23.79 -7.62
CA ALA A 299 -8.47 -23.41 -6.53
C ALA A 299 -7.84 -23.80 -5.19
N PHE A 300 -7.52 -22.83 -4.34
CA PHE A 300 -6.99 -23.08 -3.01
C PHE A 300 -8.08 -22.93 -1.95
N PRO A 301 -8.19 -23.85 -0.96
CA PRO A 301 -9.09 -23.66 0.16
C PRO A 301 -8.62 -22.46 0.98
N ALA A 302 -9.56 -21.66 1.46
CA ALA A 302 -9.28 -20.43 2.20
C ALA A 302 -10.10 -20.34 3.49
N PRO A 303 -9.99 -21.31 4.42
CA PRO A 303 -10.66 -21.21 5.72
C PRO A 303 -10.17 -19.97 6.49
N ARG A 304 -11.03 -19.43 7.36
CA ARG A 304 -10.69 -18.24 8.18
C ARG A 304 -9.53 -18.49 9.16
N THR A 305 -9.20 -19.76 9.42
CA THR A 305 -8.16 -20.21 10.36
C THR A 305 -6.80 -20.48 9.70
N SER A 306 -6.69 -20.39 8.38
CA SER A 306 -5.43 -20.61 7.67
C SER A 306 -4.71 -19.29 7.36
N LEU A 307 -3.47 -19.40 6.89
CA LEU A 307 -2.87 -18.31 6.12
C LEU A 307 -3.70 -18.05 4.84
N ILE A 308 -3.44 -16.97 4.10
CA ILE A 308 -3.88 -16.93 2.70
C ILE A 308 -3.00 -17.85 1.85
N PRO A 309 -3.45 -18.29 0.66
CA PRO A 309 -2.59 -18.99 -0.27
C PRO A 309 -1.32 -18.19 -0.59
N VAL A 310 -0.17 -18.79 -0.27
CA VAL A 310 1.16 -18.27 -0.60
C VAL A 310 1.95 -19.38 -1.26
N LEU A 311 2.60 -19.07 -2.37
CA LEU A 311 3.43 -20.03 -3.11
C LEU A 311 4.82 -19.44 -3.34
N VAL A 312 5.83 -20.31 -3.40
CA VAL A 312 7.18 -19.95 -3.79
C VAL A 312 7.51 -20.53 -5.16
N ARG A 313 8.04 -19.68 -6.02
CA ARG A 313 8.44 -20.02 -7.38
C ARG A 313 9.76 -20.79 -7.35
N GLY A 314 9.75 -22.01 -7.86
CA GLY A 314 10.95 -22.82 -8.03
C GLY A 314 11.89 -22.30 -9.12
N ARG A 315 11.40 -21.46 -10.06
CA ARG A 315 12.15 -20.97 -11.23
C ARG A 315 12.87 -22.12 -11.92
N LYS A 316 12.16 -22.78 -12.83
CA LYS A 316 12.53 -24.03 -13.52
C LYS A 316 14.02 -24.25 -13.81
N HIS A 317 14.76 -23.19 -14.16
CA HIS A 317 16.19 -23.24 -14.52
C HIS A 317 17.18 -22.84 -13.41
N SER A 318 16.77 -22.19 -12.32
CA SER A 318 17.68 -21.59 -11.35
C SER A 318 17.39 -21.89 -9.88
N GLY A 319 16.16 -22.29 -9.53
CA GLY A 319 15.76 -22.27 -8.13
C GLY A 319 15.35 -20.87 -7.64
N SER A 320 14.72 -20.82 -6.47
CA SER A 320 14.67 -19.63 -5.61
C SER A 320 15.18 -19.98 -4.20
N ILE A 321 15.97 -19.08 -3.62
CA ILE A 321 16.45 -19.18 -2.23
C ILE A 321 15.94 -17.96 -1.48
N LEU A 322 15.17 -18.18 -0.42
CA LEU A 322 14.54 -17.13 0.37
C LEU A 322 15.10 -17.18 1.81
N PRO A 323 15.82 -16.14 2.27
CA PRO A 323 16.26 -16.07 3.65
C PRO A 323 15.07 -15.77 4.57
N ARG A 324 14.97 -16.53 5.66
CA ARG A 324 13.95 -16.36 6.69
C ARG A 324 14.56 -16.56 8.07
N GLN A 325 13.82 -16.20 9.11
CA GLN A 325 14.20 -16.41 10.52
C GLN A 325 12.99 -16.93 11.28
N GLN A 326 13.20 -17.58 12.42
CA GLN A 326 12.09 -17.89 13.32
C GLN A 326 11.46 -16.57 13.83
N PRO A 327 10.14 -16.38 13.70
CA PRO A 327 9.49 -15.13 14.07
C PRO A 327 9.38 -14.98 15.60
N ASN A 328 9.32 -13.75 16.08
CA ASN A 328 9.12 -13.43 17.50
C ASN A 328 8.23 -12.18 17.65
N VAL A 329 7.87 -11.80 18.88
CA VAL A 329 6.93 -10.69 19.16
C VAL A 329 7.40 -9.32 18.68
N THR A 330 8.70 -9.12 18.47
CA THR A 330 9.26 -7.89 17.86
C THR A 330 10.32 -8.23 16.83
N THR A 331 10.61 -7.26 15.95
CA THR A 331 11.72 -7.39 14.98
C THR A 331 13.07 -7.53 15.67
N GLU A 332 13.27 -6.90 16.83
CA GLU A 332 14.49 -7.01 17.63
C GLU A 332 14.71 -8.45 18.12
N TYR A 333 13.69 -9.09 18.68
CA TYR A 333 13.80 -10.49 19.11
C TYR A 333 13.90 -11.45 17.93
N THR A 334 13.17 -11.18 16.84
CA THR A 334 13.24 -12.00 15.61
C THR A 334 14.65 -12.04 15.04
N ARG A 335 15.34 -10.89 15.02
CA ARG A 335 16.72 -10.79 14.50
C ARG A 335 17.76 -11.55 15.30
N LYS A 336 17.47 -11.93 16.56
CA LYS A 336 18.35 -12.76 17.40
C LYS A 336 18.23 -14.25 17.11
N ASN A 337 17.20 -14.67 16.40
CA ASN A 337 17.01 -16.07 16.03
C ASN A 337 17.92 -16.47 14.85
N ALA A 338 18.19 -17.77 14.72
CA ALA A 338 18.99 -18.29 13.61
C ALA A 338 18.31 -18.03 12.25
N PHE A 339 19.15 -17.84 11.23
CA PHE A 339 18.69 -17.82 9.84
C PHE A 339 18.35 -19.22 9.36
N GLU A 340 17.28 -19.30 8.58
CA GLU A 340 16.88 -20.46 7.80
C GLU A 340 16.85 -20.07 6.33
N LEU A 341 17.22 -21.00 5.46
CA LEU A 341 17.09 -20.83 4.02
C LEU A 341 15.96 -21.73 3.53
N LEU A 342 14.93 -21.12 2.94
CA LEU A 342 13.97 -21.87 2.14
C LEU A 342 14.51 -21.98 0.72
N ILE A 343 14.72 -23.22 0.27
CA ILE A 343 15.20 -23.53 -1.08
C ILE A 343 14.04 -24.15 -1.86
N ALA A 344 13.54 -23.44 -2.87
CA ALA A 344 12.57 -23.93 -3.83
C ALA A 344 13.32 -24.33 -5.11
N PRO A 345 13.60 -25.62 -5.34
CA PRO A 345 14.39 -26.06 -6.49
C PRO A 345 13.63 -25.94 -7.81
N GLY A 346 14.35 -25.78 -8.91
CA GLY A 346 13.78 -25.93 -10.26
C GLY A 346 13.74 -27.40 -10.67
N THR A 347 12.66 -27.85 -11.30
CA THR A 347 12.46 -29.24 -11.70
C THR A 347 13.49 -29.72 -12.74
N VAL A 348 14.01 -28.83 -13.60
CA VAL A 348 15.09 -29.17 -14.54
C VAL A 348 16.43 -29.34 -13.82
N PHE A 349 16.69 -28.54 -12.78
CA PHE A 349 17.91 -28.67 -11.96
C PHE A 349 17.94 -29.99 -11.18
N MET A 350 16.78 -30.51 -10.78
CA MET A 350 16.70 -31.83 -10.13
C MET A 350 16.96 -33.00 -11.10
N GLN A 351 16.59 -32.86 -12.38
CA GLN A 351 16.83 -33.91 -13.37
C GLN A 351 18.31 -34.07 -13.73
N THR A 352 19.10 -32.99 -13.67
CA THR A 352 20.53 -33.03 -14.01
C THR A 352 21.42 -33.64 -12.91
N ASN A 353 20.91 -33.77 -11.68
CA ASN A 353 21.64 -34.39 -10.56
C ASN A 353 21.29 -35.87 -10.33
N ASN A 354 20.48 -36.48 -11.20
CA ASN A 354 20.43 -37.94 -11.35
C ASN A 354 21.60 -38.43 -12.24
N LEU A 355 22.80 -37.88 -12.05
CA LEU A 355 24.03 -38.47 -12.54
C LEU A 355 24.47 -39.50 -11.49
N LYS A 356 24.61 -40.75 -11.96
CA LYS A 356 25.04 -41.93 -11.22
C LYS A 356 26.28 -41.72 -10.36
#